data_AF-A0A2T3L779-F1
#
_entry.id   AF-A0A2T3L779-F1
#
_cell.length_a   1.000
_cell.length_b   1.000
_cell.length_c   1.000
_cell.angle_alpha   90.00
_cell.angle_beta   90.00
_cell.angle_gamma   90.00
#
_symmetry.space_group_name_H-M   'P 1'
#
loop_
_entity.id
_entity.type
_entity.pdbx_description
1 polymer ?
#
loop_
_entity_poly.entity_id
_entity_poly.type
_entity_poly.pdbx_seq_one_letter_code
_entity_poly.pdbx_strand_id
1 'polypeptide(L)'
;MAEIKTEGFEFFGVEEREFRMMVIERIETMMVHSKQSKNTLAQKANLGRSSFYEKMDREGRSHFTLLDMFRIAKALDISILQLFPMTELERQHGGQLPLSASTLNFLDQMLAAPKEDIEFLSNFYKELQKRERSGN
;
A
#
# COMPACT_ATOMS: atom_id res chain seq x y z
N MET A 1 -27.95 18.70 16.42
CA MET A 1 -26.93 17.63 16.30
C MET A 1 -26.62 17.49 14.83
N ALA A 2 -25.37 17.62 14.42
CA ALA A 2 -25.00 17.38 13.03
C ALA A 2 -25.10 15.87 12.79
N GLU A 3 -26.08 15.45 11.99
CA GLU A 3 -26.17 14.08 11.51
C GLU A 3 -25.02 13.84 10.53
N ILE A 4 -23.97 13.18 11.01
CA ILE A 4 -22.97 12.59 10.13
C ILE A 4 -23.71 11.44 9.43
N LYS A 5 -24.05 11.61 8.14
CA LYS A 5 -24.49 10.52 7.27
C LYS A 5 -23.39 9.46 7.27
N THR A 6 -23.56 8.40 8.04
CA THR A 6 -22.71 7.23 7.95
C THR A 6 -23.07 6.48 6.67
N GLU A 7 -22.46 6.87 5.56
CA GLU A 7 -22.21 6.02 4.38
C GLU A 7 -21.23 4.87 4.76
N GLY A 8 -21.43 4.28 5.94
CA GLY A 8 -20.37 4.14 6.94
C GLY A 8 -19.59 2.83 6.95
N PHE A 9 -19.93 1.84 6.13
CA PHE A 9 -19.05 0.70 5.89
C PHE A 9 -19.34 0.17 4.50
N GLU A 10 -18.61 0.67 3.51
CA GLU A 10 -18.72 0.21 2.11
C GLU A 10 -18.56 -1.31 1.96
N PHE A 11 -17.89 -1.95 2.91
CA PHE A 11 -17.69 -3.39 2.93
C PHE A 11 -18.68 -4.15 3.84
N PHE A 12 -19.68 -3.48 4.43
CA PHE A 12 -20.70 -4.15 5.24
C PHE A 12 -21.64 -4.96 4.35
N GLY A 13 -21.73 -6.26 4.60
CA GLY A 13 -22.56 -7.18 3.81
C GLY A 13 -21.90 -7.69 2.52
N VAL A 14 -20.66 -7.28 2.23
CA VAL A 14 -19.86 -7.87 1.15
C VAL A 14 -19.54 -9.31 1.50
N GLU A 15 -19.78 -10.23 0.55
CA GLU A 15 -19.46 -11.63 0.76
C GLU A 15 -17.95 -11.83 0.92
N GLU A 16 -17.55 -12.77 1.79
CA GLU A 16 -16.13 -13.07 2.05
C GLU A 16 -15.35 -13.38 0.77
N ARG A 17 -15.99 -14.03 -0.20
CA ARG A 17 -15.42 -14.31 -1.52
C ARG A 17 -15.11 -13.03 -2.30
N GLU A 18 -16.02 -12.07 -2.29
CA GLU A 18 -15.84 -10.79 -2.98
C GLU A 18 -14.76 -9.95 -2.31
N PHE A 19 -14.77 -9.89 -0.98
CA PHE A 19 -13.71 -9.23 -0.21
C PHE A 19 -12.33 -9.83 -0.50
N ARG A 20 -12.24 -11.16 -0.56
CA ARG A 20 -11.02 -11.87 -0.93
C ARG A 20 -10.53 -11.52 -2.34
N MET A 21 -11.41 -11.45 -3.32
CA MET A 21 -11.04 -11.05 -4.69
C MET A 21 -10.45 -9.64 -4.72
N MET A 22 -11.06 -8.70 -3.99
CA MET A 22 -10.54 -7.34 -3.88
C MET A 22 -9.15 -7.29 -3.21
N VAL A 23 -8.90 -8.11 -2.18
CA VAL A 23 -7.57 -8.23 -1.57
C VAL A 23 -6.54 -8.79 -2.56
N ILE A 24 -6.90 -9.83 -3.33
CA ILE A 24 -6.02 -10.40 -4.35
C ILE A 24 -5.68 -9.34 -5.41
N GLU A 25 -6.67 -8.58 -5.88
CA GLU A 25 -6.47 -7.49 -6.85
C GLU A 25 -5.53 -6.41 -6.31
N ARG A 26 -5.63 -6.08 -5.02
CA ARG A 26 -4.68 -5.17 -4.37
C ARG A 26 -3.27 -5.74 -4.41
N ILE A 27 -3.07 -6.99 -3.97
CA ILE A 27 -1.74 -7.63 -3.99
C ILE A 27 -1.18 -7.65 -5.42
N GLU A 28 -1.97 -8.02 -6.42
CA GLU A 28 -1.55 -8.04 -7.83
C GLU A 28 -1.17 -6.64 -8.33
N THR A 29 -1.93 -5.62 -7.97
CA THR A 29 -1.63 -4.22 -8.30
C THR A 29 -0.29 -3.78 -7.70
N MET A 30 -0.05 -4.08 -6.42
CA MET A 30 1.21 -3.75 -5.73
C MET A 30 2.40 -4.50 -6.34
N MET A 31 2.19 -5.75 -6.77
CA MET A 31 3.21 -6.53 -7.46
C MET A 31 3.61 -5.90 -8.80
N VAL A 32 2.64 -5.41 -9.57
CA VAL A 32 2.90 -4.70 -10.83
C VAL A 32 3.72 -3.45 -10.57
N HIS A 33 3.35 -2.63 -9.58
CA HIS A 33 4.09 -1.42 -9.22
C HIS A 33 5.53 -1.70 -8.75
N SER A 34 5.70 -2.72 -7.92
CA SER A 34 7.02 -3.12 -7.40
C SER A 34 7.83 -4.01 -8.36
N LYS A 35 7.28 -4.30 -9.56
CA LYS A 35 7.88 -5.19 -10.58
C LYS A 35 8.26 -6.57 -10.02
N GLN A 36 7.42 -7.11 -9.13
CA GLN A 36 7.63 -8.41 -8.50
C GLN A 36 6.74 -9.50 -9.12
N SER A 37 7.30 -10.67 -9.40
CA SER A 37 6.52 -11.85 -9.80
C SER A 37 5.88 -12.54 -8.59
N LYS A 38 4.84 -13.38 -8.79
CA LYS A 38 4.21 -14.17 -7.72
C LYS A 38 5.25 -15.01 -6.97
N ASN A 39 6.19 -15.60 -7.71
CA ASN A 39 7.27 -16.40 -7.15
C ASN A 39 8.25 -15.57 -6.31
N THR A 40 8.67 -14.41 -6.83
CA THR A 40 9.57 -13.49 -6.13
C THR A 40 8.95 -12.99 -4.83
N LEU A 41 7.66 -12.62 -4.87
CA LEU A 41 6.95 -12.15 -3.69
C LEU A 41 6.82 -13.27 -2.64
N ALA A 42 6.42 -14.48 -3.04
CA ALA A 42 6.35 -15.63 -2.12
C ALA A 42 7.69 -15.88 -1.41
N GLN A 43 8.80 -15.81 -2.16
CA GLN A 43 10.14 -15.99 -1.60
C GLN A 43 10.51 -14.86 -0.63
N LYS A 44 10.30 -13.59 -1.00
CA LYS A 44 10.60 -12.44 -0.13
C LYS A 44 9.73 -12.41 1.12
N ALA A 45 8.46 -12.79 1.01
CA ALA A 45 7.53 -12.89 2.13
C ALA A 45 7.75 -14.15 2.98
N ASN A 46 8.67 -15.04 2.62
CA ASN A 46 8.89 -16.33 3.28
C ASN A 46 7.59 -17.14 3.44
N LEU A 47 6.85 -17.26 2.33
CA LEU A 47 5.62 -18.03 2.22
C LEU A 47 5.84 -19.27 1.35
N GLY A 48 5.23 -20.39 1.73
CA GLY A 48 5.27 -21.61 0.91
C GLY A 48 4.65 -21.34 -0.46
N ARG A 49 5.39 -21.59 -1.55
CA ARG A 49 4.97 -21.27 -2.93
C ARG A 49 3.58 -21.80 -3.26
N SER A 50 3.32 -23.09 -3.03
CA SER A 50 2.02 -23.70 -3.34
C SER A 50 0.88 -23.05 -2.57
N SER A 51 1.07 -22.80 -1.27
CA SER A 51 0.06 -22.13 -0.43
C SER A 51 -0.18 -20.68 -0.87
N PHE A 52 0.88 -19.94 -1.24
CA PHE A 52 0.74 -18.58 -1.74
C PHE A 52 -0.04 -18.55 -3.06
N TYR A 53 0.27 -19.45 -4.00
CA TYR A 53 -0.43 -19.54 -5.28
C TYR A 53 -1.90 -19.89 -5.11
N GLU A 54 -2.22 -20.83 -4.22
CA GLU A 54 -3.60 -21.20 -3.90
C GLU A 54 -4.38 -20.04 -3.25
N LYS A 55 -3.74 -19.26 -2.38
CA LYS A 55 -4.34 -18.05 -1.77
C LYS A 55 -4.50 -16.90 -2.76
N MET A 56 -3.67 -16.83 -3.81
CA MET A 56 -3.77 -15.86 -4.91
C MET A 56 -4.72 -16.29 -6.04
N ASP A 57 -5.25 -17.50 -5.99
CA ASP A 57 -6.20 -18.00 -6.99
C ASP A 57 -7.60 -17.47 -6.70
N ARG A 58 -8.21 -16.71 -7.62
CA ARG A 58 -9.54 -16.09 -7.42
C ARG A 58 -10.65 -17.12 -7.19
N GLU A 59 -10.50 -18.34 -7.69
CA GLU A 59 -11.46 -19.44 -7.51
C GLU A 59 -11.14 -20.32 -6.29
N GLY A 60 -9.95 -20.16 -5.70
CA GLY A 60 -9.49 -20.90 -4.54
C GLY A 60 -10.31 -20.61 -3.27
N ARG A 61 -10.29 -21.56 -2.33
CA ARG A 61 -10.96 -21.45 -1.01
C ARG A 61 -10.02 -21.06 0.12
N SER A 62 -8.73 -20.95 -0.17
CA SER A 62 -7.71 -20.60 0.82
C SER A 62 -7.60 -19.09 1.00
N HIS A 63 -7.46 -18.65 2.25
CA HIS A 63 -7.44 -17.24 2.65
C HIS A 63 -6.07 -16.84 3.19
N PHE A 64 -5.71 -15.56 3.02
CA PHE A 64 -4.55 -15.00 3.68
C PHE A 64 -4.85 -14.80 5.16
N THR A 65 -3.97 -15.33 6.01
CA THR A 65 -3.97 -14.97 7.42
C THR A 65 -3.41 -13.56 7.58
N LEU A 66 -3.72 -12.91 8.71
CA LEU A 66 -3.14 -11.60 9.01
C LEU A 66 -1.60 -11.62 9.02
N LEU A 67 -1.00 -12.74 9.46
CA LEU A 67 0.46 -12.92 9.42
C LEU A 67 1.00 -12.99 7.98
N ASP A 68 0.29 -13.65 7.07
CA ASP A 68 0.64 -13.64 5.65
C ASP A 68 0.59 -12.22 5.10
N MET A 69 -0.45 -11.46 5.45
CA MET A 69 -0.63 -10.06 5.01
C MET A 69 0.51 -9.17 5.51
N PHE A 70 0.96 -9.31 6.76
CA PHE A 70 2.13 -8.58 7.27
C PHE A 70 3.42 -8.91 6.51
N ARG A 71 3.64 -10.20 6.21
CA ARG A 71 4.82 -10.65 5.46
C ARG A 71 4.81 -10.12 4.02
N ILE A 72 3.64 -10.12 3.38
CA ILE A 72 3.44 -9.60 2.03
C ILE A 72 3.67 -8.08 2.02
N ALA A 73 3.05 -7.34 2.95
CA ALA A 73 3.21 -5.89 3.08
C ALA A 73 4.69 -5.50 3.25
N LYS A 74 5.40 -6.21 4.14
CA LYS A 74 6.85 -6.01 4.33
C LYS A 74 7.66 -6.30 3.07
N ALA A 75 7.34 -7.38 2.33
CA ALA A 75 8.05 -7.74 1.11
C ALA A 75 7.82 -6.77 -0.06
N LEU A 76 6.69 -6.08 -0.05
CA LEU A 76 6.31 -5.05 -1.01
C LEU A 76 6.74 -3.63 -0.57
N ASP A 77 7.23 -3.48 0.66
CA ASP A 77 7.53 -2.18 1.30
C ASP A 77 6.32 -1.23 1.28
N ILE A 78 5.16 -1.71 1.74
CA ILE A 78 3.91 -0.93 1.83
C ILE A 78 3.26 -1.12 3.20
N SER A 79 2.39 -0.19 3.58
CA SER A 79 1.52 -0.34 4.75
C SER A 79 0.53 -1.49 4.54
N ILE A 80 0.23 -2.23 5.61
CA ILE A 80 -0.81 -3.27 5.56
C ILE A 80 -2.18 -2.69 5.18
N LEU A 81 -2.44 -1.43 5.52
CA LEU A 81 -3.69 -0.76 5.15
C LEU A 81 -3.83 -0.63 3.62
N GLN A 82 -2.72 -0.50 2.91
CA GLN A 82 -2.70 -0.42 1.45
C GLN A 82 -2.97 -1.78 0.78
N LEU A 83 -2.98 -2.89 1.52
CA LEU A 83 -3.41 -4.21 1.02
C LEU A 83 -4.92 -4.44 1.10
N PHE A 84 -5.62 -3.67 1.93
CA PHE A 84 -7.07 -3.80 2.03
C PHE A 84 -7.77 -3.16 0.82
N PRO A 85 -8.99 -3.64 0.49
CA PRO A 85 -9.79 -3.06 -0.57
C PRO A 85 -9.97 -1.54 -0.37
N MET A 86 -9.80 -0.79 -1.45
CA MET A 86 -10.05 0.66 -1.42
C MET A 86 -11.54 0.93 -1.50
N THR A 87 -12.00 1.93 -0.79
CA THR A 87 -13.35 2.49 -0.90
C THR A 87 -13.59 3.12 -2.28
N GLU A 88 -14.85 3.31 -2.66
CA GLU A 88 -15.28 3.95 -3.89
C GLU A 88 -14.76 5.38 -3.97
N LEU A 89 -14.77 6.07 -2.83
CA LEU A 89 -14.19 7.40 -2.70
C LEU A 89 -12.68 7.38 -3.00
N GLU A 90 -11.92 6.43 -2.47
CA GLU A 90 -10.49 6.27 -2.76
C GLU A 90 -10.22 5.90 -4.23
N ARG A 91 -11.11 5.09 -4.85
CA ARG A 91 -11.04 4.78 -6.29
C ARG A 91 -11.28 6.02 -7.15
N GLN A 92 -12.30 6.83 -6.83
CA GLN A 92 -12.67 8.03 -7.58
C GLN A 92 -11.62 9.15 -7.47
N HIS A 93 -10.94 9.29 -6.33
CA HIS A 93 -9.85 10.26 -6.15
C HIS A 93 -8.53 9.82 -6.81
N GLY A 94 -8.61 8.87 -7.74
CA GLY A 94 -7.49 8.44 -8.56
C GLY A 94 -6.45 7.69 -7.75
N GLY A 95 -6.89 6.84 -6.80
CA GLY A 95 -6.12 5.83 -6.08
C GLY A 95 -4.62 6.07 -6.15
N GLN A 96 -4.15 7.09 -5.42
CA GLN A 96 -2.76 7.52 -5.52
C GLN A 96 -1.84 6.32 -5.37
N LEU A 97 -0.76 6.31 -6.17
CA LEU A 97 0.23 5.26 -6.06
C LEU A 97 0.65 5.14 -4.59
N PRO A 98 0.60 3.92 -4.04
CA PRO A 98 0.91 3.71 -2.64
C PRO A 98 2.34 4.20 -2.39
N LEU A 99 2.48 5.13 -1.45
CA LEU A 99 3.80 5.48 -0.93
C LEU A 99 4.37 4.26 -0.23
N SER A 100 5.68 4.04 -0.41
CA SER A 100 6.36 2.95 0.30
C SER A 100 6.31 3.19 1.80
N ALA A 101 6.27 2.11 2.60
CA ALA A 101 6.30 2.20 4.05
C ALA A 101 7.57 2.91 4.53
N SER A 102 8.70 2.70 3.86
CA SER A 102 9.93 3.45 4.08
C SER A 102 9.77 4.96 3.85
N THR A 103 9.05 5.39 2.81
CA THR A 103 8.76 6.81 2.54
C THR A 103 7.84 7.39 3.60
N LEU A 104 6.79 6.66 3.99
CA LEU A 104 5.88 7.09 5.05
C LEU A 104 6.63 7.27 6.38
N ASN A 105 7.46 6.30 6.76
CA ASN A 105 8.29 6.40 7.95
C ASN A 105 9.27 7.58 7.88
N PHE A 106 9.84 7.87 6.71
CA PHE A 106 10.66 9.08 6.53
C PHE A 106 9.84 10.35 6.75
N LEU A 107 8.63 10.45 6.19
CA LEU A 107 7.74 11.60 6.41
C LEU A 107 7.38 11.76 7.89
N ASP A 108 7.09 10.67 8.59
CA ASP A 108 6.81 10.69 10.03
C ASP A 108 8.01 11.22 10.83
N GLN A 109 9.22 10.78 10.48
CA GLN A 109 10.46 11.29 11.09
C GLN A 109 10.63 12.79 10.82
N MET A 110 10.31 13.25 9.61
CA MET A 110 10.40 14.66 9.25
C MET A 110 9.36 15.53 9.97
N LEU A 111 8.14 15.02 10.16
CA LEU A 111 7.11 15.72 10.93
C LEU A 111 7.45 15.86 12.42
N ALA A 112 8.23 14.91 12.95
CA ALA A 112 8.72 14.93 14.33
C ALA A 112 10.04 15.71 14.52
N ALA A 113 10.67 16.15 13.43
CA ALA A 113 11.98 16.80 13.48
C ALA A 113 11.89 18.25 14.01
N PRO A 114 12.97 18.79 14.59
CA PRO A 114 13.08 20.20 14.92
C PRO A 114 12.86 21.10 13.70
N LYS A 115 12.34 22.30 13.94
CA LYS A 115 12.02 23.27 12.87
C LYS A 115 13.24 23.58 12.01
N GLU A 116 14.40 23.70 12.62
CA GLU A 116 15.67 24.03 11.96
C GLU A 116 16.06 22.98 10.91
N ASP A 117 15.88 21.70 11.23
CA ASP A 117 16.19 20.59 10.33
C ASP A 117 15.21 20.54 9.14
N ILE A 118 13.92 20.82 9.40
CA ILE A 118 12.89 20.92 8.35
C ILE A 118 13.19 22.08 7.40
N GLU A 119 13.55 23.26 7.93
CA GLU A 119 13.93 24.42 7.13
C GLU A 119 15.17 24.16 6.30
N PHE A 120 16.19 23.51 6.88
CA PHE A 120 17.39 23.10 6.17
C PHE A 120 17.06 22.19 4.98
N LEU A 121 16.28 21.13 5.20
CA LEU A 121 15.88 20.19 4.15
C LEU A 121 15.04 20.85 3.05
N SER A 122 14.11 21.72 3.42
CA SER A 122 13.31 22.52 2.48
C SER A 122 14.19 23.38 1.59
N ASN A 123 15.18 24.06 2.15
CA ASN A 123 16.12 24.88 1.40
C ASN A 123 17.01 24.03 0.49
N PHE A 124 17.52 22.90 0.99
CA PHE A 124 18.30 21.95 0.20
C PHE A 124 17.52 21.43 -1.02
N TYR A 125 16.26 21.01 -0.82
CA TYR A 125 15.40 20.54 -1.90
C TYR A 125 15.13 21.61 -2.95
N LYS A 126 14.89 22.86 -2.54
CA LYS A 126 14.73 23.99 -3.47
C LYS A 126 15.98 24.22 -4.31
N GLU A 127 17.18 24.11 -3.74
CA GLU A 127 18.43 24.25 -4.47
C GLU A 127 18.66 23.10 -5.48
N LEU A 128 18.30 21.87 -5.12
CA LEU A 128 18.32 20.75 -6.07
C LEU A 128 17.39 20.98 -7.26
N GLN A 129 16.16 21.44 -7.02
CA GLN A 129 15.22 21.75 -8.10
C GLN A 129 15.72 22.87 -9.02
N LYS A 130 16.41 23.88 -8.48
CA LYS A 130 17.02 24.94 -9.30
C LYS A 130 18.09 24.36 -10.23
N ARG A 131 18.95 23.47 -9.72
CA ARG A 131 19.99 22.82 -10.54
C ARG A 131 19.42 21.98 -11.69
N GLU A 132 18.40 21.16 -11.45
CA GLU A 132 17.76 20.38 -12.52
C GLU A 132 17.14 21.28 -13.59
N ARG A 133 16.61 22.44 -13.21
CA ARG A 133 16.04 23.41 -14.15
C ARG A 133 17.09 24.22 -14.92
N SER A 134 18.31 24.35 -14.39
CA SER A 134 19.42 25.07 -15.03
C SER A 134 20.34 24.16 -15.87
N GLY A 135 20.15 22.84 -15.81
CA GLY A 135 20.89 21.84 -16.57
C GLY A 135 20.22 21.37 -17.87
N ASN A 136 19.06 21.94 -18.21
CA ASN A 136 18.38 21.84 -19.51
C ASN A 136 18.45 23.18 -20.23
#